data_AF-Q94BN3-F1
#
_entry.id   AF-Q94BN3-F1
#
_cell.length_a   1.000
_cell.length_b   1.000
_cell.length_c   1.000
_cell.angle_alpha   90.00
_cell.angle_beta   90.00
_cell.angle_gamma   90.00
#
_symmetry.space_group_name_H-M   'P 1'
#
loop_
_entity.id
_entity.type
_entity.pdbx_description
1 polymer ?
#
loop_
_entity_poly.entity_id
_entity_poly.type
_entity_poly.pdbx_seq_one_letter_code
_entity_poly.pdbx_strand_id
1 'polypeptide(L)'
;MQMTSWMQAELFILRLSRSSGVLGLAGTAFASEIFSRNLQLDAKHMKNQSIRLVRPLLDLWKEDMYKICQWGRQDWVEDPTNRSQLFVRNRIRTSIGNLESGSFKSELQAVISECRRTRSFVDKVCTDLIHQTVTVTDKGYAILDLERLNPSGVKDICLSKYLFAVLQFISQRQRPIRGNTSKLLLNYIRAIPCRTSLTAAGCYLSPAPGSKGTKIIVSCSVDCPLPSKTELLNISFNETPSDDLGQIIADAKSFSDHVAPTSLFEVQFLDVASESVLSKARELNLLSESTYTTIGLLQRDETKRFLTKTEEKSVELEHGTNIAASSDKVHLCLGQNLYFMNRFLIRWNLSDHQCNEADCRNCPVSTATSMEVRHMVEPDWLYLAELSKCSTSNHSISSSQKALRSLKLIPAAARKSLPVLVNHCGLLLCIPAIGFSYCSCLEASAVFLPRIPLGGGHSSFL
;
A
#
# COMPACT_ATOMS: atom_id res chain seq x y z
N MET A 1 41.45 -5.09 -8.86
CA MET A 1 40.52 -5.91 -8.05
C MET A 1 39.12 -5.68 -8.60
N GLN A 2 38.65 -6.55 -9.50
CA GLN A 2 37.30 -6.46 -10.05
C GLN A 2 36.32 -6.84 -8.95
N MET A 3 35.45 -5.90 -8.57
CA MET A 3 34.40 -6.17 -7.60
C MET A 3 33.38 -7.09 -8.25
N THR A 4 33.17 -8.24 -7.63
CA THR A 4 32.52 -9.43 -8.15
C THR A 4 31.27 -9.57 -7.29
N SER A 5 30.06 -9.35 -7.84
CA SER A 5 28.84 -9.42 -7.00
C SER A 5 27.53 -9.41 -7.77
N TRP A 6 26.62 -10.26 -7.32
CA TRP A 6 25.23 -10.34 -7.73
C TRP A 6 24.35 -9.47 -6.82
N MET A 7 23.57 -8.55 -7.41
CA MET A 7 22.77 -7.56 -6.68
C MET A 7 21.81 -8.17 -5.64
N GLN A 8 21.32 -9.38 -5.89
CA GLN A 8 20.39 -10.05 -5.00
C GLN A 8 21.09 -10.68 -3.79
N ALA A 9 22.33 -11.13 -3.91
CA ALA A 9 23.11 -11.58 -2.75
C ALA A 9 23.35 -10.42 -1.79
N GLU A 10 23.76 -9.26 -2.32
CA GLU A 10 23.93 -8.05 -1.51
C GLU A 10 22.64 -7.67 -0.78
N LEU A 11 21.52 -7.72 -1.50
CA LEU A 11 20.21 -7.38 -0.96
C LEU A 11 19.75 -8.41 0.09
N PHE A 12 20.01 -9.68 -0.13
CA PHE A 12 19.71 -10.76 0.80
C PHE A 12 20.43 -10.53 2.13
N ILE A 13 21.75 -10.35 2.10
CA ILE A 13 22.56 -10.09 3.32
C ILE A 13 22.08 -8.81 4.00
N LEU A 14 21.87 -7.72 3.24
CA LEU A 14 21.39 -6.45 3.78
C LEU A 14 20.04 -6.61 4.51
N ARG A 15 19.10 -7.35 3.93
CA ARG A 15 17.77 -7.57 4.50
C ARG A 15 17.80 -8.52 5.69
N LEU A 16 18.66 -9.53 5.63
CA LEU A 16 18.91 -10.48 6.71
C LEU A 16 19.50 -9.77 7.94
N SER A 17 20.45 -8.86 7.75
CA SER A 17 21.00 -8.00 8.82
C SER A 17 19.99 -7.01 9.41
N ARG A 18 18.81 -6.86 8.80
CA ARG A 18 17.68 -6.06 9.32
C ARG A 18 16.52 -6.93 9.80
N SER A 19 16.77 -8.23 10.02
CA SER A 19 15.78 -9.22 10.46
C SER A 19 14.53 -9.27 9.56
N SER A 20 14.72 -9.15 8.24
CA SER A 20 13.62 -9.30 7.29
C SER A 20 13.13 -10.74 7.23
N GLY A 21 11.81 -10.94 7.15
CA GLY A 21 11.20 -12.27 6.95
C GLY A 21 11.44 -12.85 5.54
N VAL A 22 11.07 -14.11 5.36
CA VAL A 22 11.23 -14.89 4.10
C VAL A 22 10.76 -14.11 2.87
N LEU A 23 9.60 -13.46 2.93
CA LEU A 23 9.06 -12.67 1.81
C LEU A 23 9.95 -11.50 1.41
N GLY A 24 10.66 -10.90 2.37
CA GLY A 24 11.65 -9.86 2.13
C GLY A 24 12.98 -10.42 1.64
N LEU A 25 13.39 -11.59 2.16
CA LEU A 25 14.63 -12.28 1.74
C LEU A 25 14.57 -12.85 0.32
N ALA A 26 13.37 -13.01 -0.25
CA ALA A 26 13.18 -13.33 -1.68
C ALA A 26 13.82 -12.31 -2.64
N GLY A 27 14.25 -11.15 -2.13
CA GLY A 27 14.96 -10.14 -2.88
C GLY A 27 14.04 -9.27 -3.73
N THR A 28 14.61 -8.69 -4.79
CA THR A 28 13.86 -7.90 -5.77
C THR A 28 13.16 -8.81 -6.77
N ALA A 29 11.97 -8.40 -7.23
CA ALA A 29 11.25 -9.09 -8.29
C ALA A 29 11.79 -8.69 -9.66
N PHE A 30 11.64 -9.58 -10.65
CA PHE A 30 11.95 -9.29 -12.05
C PHE A 30 11.15 -8.07 -12.55
N ALA A 31 9.83 -8.09 -12.35
CA ALA A 31 8.94 -6.97 -12.65
C ALA A 31 8.27 -6.46 -11.38
N SER A 32 8.05 -5.15 -11.30
CA SER A 32 7.28 -4.51 -10.24
C SER A 32 6.51 -3.29 -10.75
N GLU A 33 5.43 -2.94 -10.08
CA GLU A 33 4.62 -1.75 -10.37
C GLU A 33 4.90 -0.63 -9.38
N ILE A 34 5.04 0.59 -9.92
CA ILE A 34 5.22 1.81 -9.16
C ILE A 34 4.01 2.70 -9.42
N PHE A 35 3.24 2.96 -8.39
CA PHE A 35 2.10 3.88 -8.46
C PHE A 35 2.62 5.31 -8.24
N SER A 36 2.71 6.11 -9.31
CA SER A 36 3.21 7.49 -9.28
C SER A 36 2.32 8.43 -8.46
N ARG A 37 2.89 9.53 -7.92
CA ARG A 37 2.12 10.58 -7.20
C ARG A 37 1.23 11.36 -8.15
N ASN A 38 1.74 11.63 -9.34
CA ASN A 38 0.97 12.28 -10.39
C ASN A 38 0.00 11.26 -10.99
N LEU A 39 -1.30 11.54 -10.88
CA LEU A 39 -2.36 10.67 -11.37
C LEU A 39 -2.48 10.83 -12.89
N GLN A 40 -2.01 9.81 -13.62
CA GLN A 40 -2.39 9.62 -15.00
C GLN A 40 -3.56 8.63 -15.00
N LEU A 41 -4.73 9.09 -15.43
CA LEU A 41 -5.91 8.26 -15.51
C LEU A 41 -6.01 7.66 -16.91
N ASP A 42 -6.28 6.37 -16.96
CA ASP A 42 -6.87 5.77 -18.15
C ASP A 42 -8.33 6.22 -18.26
N ALA A 43 -8.63 7.04 -19.27
CA ALA A 43 -9.96 7.61 -19.51
C ALA A 43 -11.03 6.52 -19.72
N LYS A 44 -10.65 5.35 -20.28
CA LYS A 44 -11.60 4.27 -20.60
C LYS A 44 -12.03 3.49 -19.37
N HIS A 45 -11.11 3.25 -18.44
CA HIS A 45 -11.35 2.38 -17.30
C HIS A 45 -11.40 3.09 -15.96
N MET A 46 -11.15 4.40 -15.93
CA MET A 46 -10.99 5.19 -14.71
C MET A 46 -10.05 4.48 -13.72
N LYS A 47 -8.89 4.06 -14.20
CA LYS A 47 -7.86 3.37 -13.42
C LYS A 47 -6.59 4.20 -13.39
N ASN A 48 -5.90 4.13 -12.25
CA ASN A 48 -4.62 4.78 -12.08
C ASN A 48 -3.55 4.05 -12.88
N GLN A 49 -2.85 4.77 -13.75
CA GLN A 49 -1.72 4.21 -14.48
C GLN A 49 -0.54 4.01 -13.52
N SER A 50 -0.03 2.78 -13.48
CA SER A 50 1.20 2.43 -12.78
C SER A 50 2.37 2.40 -13.75
N ILE A 51 3.55 2.83 -13.30
CA ILE A 51 4.80 2.66 -14.03
C ILE A 51 5.30 1.23 -13.81
N ARG A 52 5.55 0.52 -14.89
CA ARG A 52 6.13 -0.83 -14.86
C ARG A 52 7.65 -0.73 -14.80
N LEU A 53 8.26 -1.34 -13.79
CA LEU A 53 9.71 -1.43 -13.63
C LEU A 53 10.16 -2.88 -13.83
N VAL A 54 10.86 -3.12 -14.94
CA VAL A 54 11.41 -4.43 -15.31
C VAL A 54 12.92 -4.44 -15.09
N ARG A 55 13.46 -5.57 -14.63
CA ARG A 55 14.88 -5.77 -14.32
C ARG A 55 15.41 -7.00 -15.09
N PRO A 56 15.70 -6.89 -16.40
CA PRO A 56 16.10 -8.05 -17.22
C PRO A 56 17.40 -8.72 -16.76
N LEU A 57 18.31 -7.94 -16.19
CA LEU A 57 19.67 -8.36 -15.82
C LEU A 57 19.78 -8.82 -14.35
N LEU A 58 18.65 -9.15 -13.73
CA LEU A 58 18.56 -9.33 -12.28
C LEU A 58 19.26 -10.58 -11.75
N ASP A 59 19.33 -11.63 -12.58
CA ASP A 59 19.94 -12.92 -12.24
C ASP A 59 21.36 -13.05 -12.84
N LEU A 60 21.89 -12.00 -13.47
CA LEU A 60 23.27 -11.96 -13.96
C LEU A 60 24.25 -11.51 -12.88
N TRP A 61 25.42 -12.13 -12.86
CA TRP A 61 26.54 -11.68 -12.04
C TRP A 61 27.25 -10.51 -12.70
N LYS A 62 27.93 -9.68 -11.90
CA LYS A 62 28.69 -8.54 -12.42
C LYS A 62 29.80 -8.98 -13.39
N GLU A 63 30.39 -10.14 -13.15
CA GLU A 63 31.37 -10.77 -14.06
C GLU A 63 30.77 -11.07 -15.43
N ASP A 64 29.54 -11.57 -15.46
CA ASP A 64 28.86 -11.87 -16.72
C ASP A 64 28.54 -10.58 -17.47
N MET A 65 28.15 -9.51 -16.75
CA MET A 65 27.99 -8.18 -17.34
C MET A 65 29.28 -7.67 -17.98
N TYR A 66 30.44 -7.83 -17.33
CA TYR A 66 31.72 -7.45 -17.93
C TYR A 66 32.03 -8.28 -19.18
N LYS A 67 31.79 -9.60 -19.15
CA LYS A 67 31.99 -10.46 -20.33
C LYS A 67 31.08 -10.04 -21.48
N ILE A 68 29.82 -9.71 -21.20
CA ILE A 68 28.87 -9.20 -22.20
C ILE A 68 29.37 -7.90 -22.81
N CYS A 69 29.83 -6.94 -22.00
CA CYS A 69 30.39 -5.68 -22.50
C CYS A 69 31.64 -5.92 -23.34
N GLN A 70 32.57 -6.77 -22.89
CA GLN A 70 33.78 -7.13 -23.63
C GLN A 70 33.46 -7.79 -24.97
N TRP A 71 32.53 -8.75 -24.98
CA TRP A 71 32.09 -9.42 -26.19
C TRP A 71 31.42 -8.46 -27.18
N GLY A 72 30.58 -7.55 -26.66
CA GLY A 72 29.95 -6.48 -27.43
C GLY A 72 30.85 -5.28 -27.76
N ARG A 73 32.14 -5.33 -27.36
CA ARG A 73 33.11 -4.23 -27.48
C ARG A 73 32.55 -2.88 -27.00
N GLN A 74 31.82 -2.91 -25.89
CA GLN A 74 31.26 -1.74 -25.25
C GLN A 74 32.18 -1.27 -24.14
N ASP A 75 32.53 0.01 -24.15
CA ASP A 75 33.23 0.64 -23.03
C ASP A 75 32.25 0.89 -21.88
N TRP A 76 32.76 0.87 -20.65
CA TRP A 76 31.98 1.21 -19.46
C TRP A 76 32.79 2.08 -18.51
N VAL A 77 32.08 2.82 -17.65
CA VAL A 77 32.66 3.68 -16.64
C VAL A 77 32.44 3.07 -15.26
N GLU A 78 33.50 3.00 -14.46
CA GLU A 78 33.40 2.61 -13.04
C GLU A 78 33.26 3.86 -12.18
N ASP A 79 32.12 3.96 -11.48
CA ASP A 79 31.89 5.02 -10.51
C ASP A 79 32.90 4.92 -9.34
N PRO A 80 33.70 5.96 -9.04
CA PRO A 80 34.66 5.96 -7.94
C PRO A 80 34.02 5.66 -6.56
N THR A 81 32.75 5.99 -6.38
CA THR A 81 32.01 5.76 -5.13
C THR A 81 31.83 4.27 -4.82
N ASN A 82 31.97 3.37 -5.80
CA ASN A 82 31.95 1.92 -5.61
C ASN A 82 33.01 1.43 -4.60
N ARG A 83 34.11 2.19 -4.43
CA ARG A 83 35.18 1.87 -3.47
C ARG A 83 34.87 2.33 -2.04
N SER A 84 33.85 3.17 -1.85
CA SER A 84 33.51 3.74 -0.54
C SER A 84 32.85 2.71 0.37
N GLN A 85 33.46 2.48 1.54
CA GLN A 85 32.94 1.59 2.59
C GLN A 85 31.88 2.26 3.48
N LEU A 86 31.54 3.54 3.22
CA LEU A 86 30.46 4.24 3.93
C LEU A 86 29.10 3.57 3.66
N PHE A 87 28.88 3.12 2.42
CA PHE A 87 27.65 2.50 1.97
C PHE A 87 27.61 1.01 2.31
N VAL A 88 26.53 0.57 2.96
CA VAL A 88 26.37 -0.82 3.42
C VAL A 88 26.53 -1.82 2.28
N ARG A 89 25.92 -1.55 1.11
CA ARG A 89 25.99 -2.44 -0.05
C ARG A 89 27.42 -2.62 -0.55
N ASN A 90 28.24 -1.56 -0.55
CA ASN A 90 29.63 -1.65 -0.98
C ASN A 90 30.48 -2.49 -0.02
N ARG A 91 30.22 -2.38 1.29
CA ARG A 91 30.87 -3.25 2.28
C ARG A 91 30.51 -4.71 2.07
N ILE A 92 29.22 -5.01 2.00
CA ILE A 92 28.71 -6.37 1.74
C ILE A 92 29.32 -6.92 0.44
N ARG A 93 29.30 -6.14 -0.64
CA ARG A 93 29.93 -6.50 -1.93
C ARG A 93 31.40 -6.84 -1.79
N THR A 94 32.16 -6.03 -1.04
CA THR A 94 33.60 -6.27 -0.81
C THR A 94 33.81 -7.57 -0.03
N SER A 95 33.02 -7.78 1.02
CA SER A 95 33.11 -9.00 1.83
C SER A 95 32.74 -10.24 1.03
N ILE A 96 31.63 -10.23 0.29
CA ILE A 96 31.21 -11.34 -0.58
C ILE A 96 32.30 -11.64 -1.60
N GLY A 97 32.81 -10.63 -2.31
CA GLY A 97 33.85 -10.79 -3.34
C GLY A 97 35.12 -11.51 -2.83
N ASN A 98 35.48 -11.31 -1.56
CA ASN A 98 36.64 -11.97 -0.94
C ASN A 98 36.38 -13.44 -0.54
N LEU A 99 35.11 -13.85 -0.51
CA LEU A 99 34.64 -15.15 -0.02
C LEU A 99 34.14 -16.07 -1.14
N GLU A 100 34.14 -15.60 -2.40
CA GLU A 100 33.49 -16.30 -3.51
C GLU A 100 34.20 -17.61 -3.89
N SER A 101 33.65 -18.73 -3.44
CA SER A 101 33.78 -20.03 -4.10
C SER A 101 32.57 -20.28 -5.00
N GLY A 102 32.72 -21.12 -6.03
CA GLY A 102 31.60 -21.52 -6.90
C GLY A 102 30.43 -22.12 -6.11
N SER A 103 30.72 -22.87 -5.03
CA SER A 103 29.71 -23.47 -4.16
C SER A 103 28.93 -22.43 -3.34
N PHE A 104 29.61 -21.40 -2.81
CA PHE A 104 28.94 -20.32 -2.08
C PHE A 104 27.88 -19.63 -2.94
N LYS A 105 28.20 -19.36 -4.21
CA LYS A 105 27.27 -18.73 -5.16
C LYS A 105 26.02 -19.58 -5.38
N SER A 106 26.20 -20.87 -5.71
CA SER A 106 25.09 -21.78 -5.97
C SER A 106 24.20 -22.01 -4.73
N GLU A 107 24.80 -22.16 -3.56
CA GLU A 107 24.07 -22.37 -2.30
C GLU A 107 23.24 -21.13 -1.92
N LEU A 108 23.82 -19.94 -2.00
CA LEU A 108 23.10 -18.69 -1.72
C LEU A 108 21.96 -18.45 -2.72
N GLN A 109 22.20 -18.73 -4.01
CA GLN A 109 21.17 -18.67 -5.04
C GLN A 109 20.04 -19.66 -4.77
N ALA A 110 20.34 -20.89 -4.31
CA ALA A 110 19.32 -21.87 -3.95
C ALA A 110 18.43 -21.37 -2.80
N VAL A 111 19.01 -20.79 -1.75
CA VAL A 111 18.25 -20.22 -0.63
C VAL A 111 17.34 -19.07 -1.07
N ILE A 112 17.85 -18.16 -1.89
CA ILE A 112 17.05 -17.04 -2.41
C ILE A 112 15.93 -17.55 -3.33
N SER A 113 16.19 -18.59 -4.12
CA SER A 113 15.20 -19.24 -4.97
C SER A 113 14.06 -19.86 -4.16
N GLU A 114 14.37 -20.53 -3.05
CA GLU A 114 13.33 -21.04 -2.13
C GLU A 114 12.55 -19.92 -1.43
N CYS A 115 13.19 -18.80 -1.10
CA CYS A 115 12.49 -17.62 -0.59
C CYS A 115 11.52 -17.06 -1.66
N ARG A 116 11.94 -17.02 -2.94
CA ARG A 116 11.09 -16.57 -4.07
C ARG A 116 9.91 -17.51 -4.32
N ARG A 117 10.12 -18.82 -4.26
CA ARG A 117 9.05 -19.83 -4.34
C ARG A 117 8.02 -19.63 -3.23
N THR A 118 8.50 -19.45 -2.00
CA THR A 118 7.63 -19.19 -0.84
C THR A 118 6.83 -17.90 -1.01
N ARG A 119 7.48 -16.81 -1.46
CA ARG A 119 6.79 -15.55 -1.71
C ARG A 119 5.72 -15.69 -2.80
N SER A 120 6.01 -16.38 -3.89
CA SER A 120 5.07 -16.58 -5.00
C SER A 120 3.84 -17.38 -4.56
N PHE A 121 4.04 -18.42 -3.75
CA PHE A 121 2.94 -19.18 -3.15
C PHE A 121 2.09 -18.31 -2.23
N VAL A 122 2.72 -17.54 -1.34
CA VAL A 122 2.01 -16.63 -0.41
C VAL A 122 1.24 -15.55 -1.17
N ASP A 123 1.81 -14.99 -2.24
CA ASP A 123 1.14 -14.00 -3.10
C ASP A 123 -0.09 -14.63 -3.80
N LYS A 124 -0.01 -15.89 -4.26
CA LYS A 124 -1.14 -16.64 -4.83
C LYS A 124 -2.26 -16.86 -3.81
N VAL A 125 -1.93 -17.45 -2.65
CA VAL A 125 -2.90 -17.67 -1.56
C VAL A 125 -3.55 -16.36 -1.12
N CYS A 126 -2.76 -15.29 -0.97
CA CYS A 126 -3.27 -13.98 -0.63
C CYS A 126 -4.30 -13.47 -1.64
N THR A 127 -4.03 -13.64 -2.93
CA THR A 127 -4.93 -13.22 -4.02
C THR A 127 -6.26 -13.98 -3.96
N ASP A 128 -6.18 -15.31 -3.77
CA ASP A 128 -7.37 -16.18 -3.66
C ASP A 128 -8.22 -15.79 -2.43
N LEU A 129 -7.57 -15.57 -1.28
CA LEU A 129 -8.25 -15.14 -0.06
C LEU A 129 -8.93 -13.78 -0.23
N ILE A 130 -8.26 -12.80 -0.86
CA ILE A 130 -8.84 -11.48 -1.15
C ILE A 130 -10.11 -11.64 -1.98
N HIS A 131 -10.05 -12.40 -3.07
CA HIS A 131 -11.18 -12.58 -3.97
C HIS A 131 -12.38 -13.26 -3.27
N GLN A 132 -12.13 -14.20 -2.35
CA GLN A 132 -13.17 -14.96 -1.67
C GLN A 132 -13.82 -14.21 -0.49
N THR A 133 -13.07 -13.32 0.17
CA THR A 133 -13.42 -12.84 1.52
C THR A 133 -13.58 -11.33 1.63
N VAL A 134 -13.08 -10.55 0.66
CA VAL A 134 -13.08 -9.08 0.74
C VAL A 134 -14.16 -8.50 -0.17
N THR A 135 -15.08 -7.73 0.41
CA THR A 135 -16.04 -6.90 -0.34
C THR A 135 -15.66 -5.44 -0.21
N VAL A 136 -15.32 -4.78 -1.33
CA VAL A 136 -15.01 -3.34 -1.36
C VAL A 136 -16.26 -2.54 -1.70
N THR A 137 -16.45 -1.43 -1.01
CA THR A 137 -17.56 -0.49 -1.27
C THR A 137 -17.06 0.76 -1.98
N ASP A 138 -17.91 1.35 -2.82
CA ASP A 138 -17.68 2.65 -3.47
C ASP A 138 -17.62 3.82 -2.46
N LYS A 139 -17.99 3.58 -1.20
CA LYS A 139 -17.86 4.53 -0.08
C LYS A 139 -16.48 4.47 0.58
N GLY A 140 -15.56 3.67 0.04
CA GLY A 140 -14.15 3.64 0.39
C GLY A 140 -13.77 2.75 1.57
N TYR A 141 -14.67 1.90 2.07
CA TYR A 141 -14.34 0.91 3.09
C TYR A 141 -14.47 -0.52 2.54
N ALA A 142 -13.84 -1.48 3.22
CA ALA A 142 -13.95 -2.89 2.89
C ALA A 142 -14.63 -3.67 4.03
N ILE A 143 -15.28 -4.77 3.67
CA ILE A 143 -15.84 -5.75 4.60
C ILE A 143 -15.07 -7.06 4.39
N LEU A 144 -14.53 -7.61 5.48
CA LEU A 144 -13.87 -8.90 5.51
C LEU A 144 -14.82 -9.94 6.09
N ASP A 145 -15.04 -11.03 5.38
CA ASP A 145 -15.83 -12.17 5.83
C ASP A 145 -14.92 -13.17 6.56
N LEU A 146 -15.01 -13.22 7.89
CA LEU A 146 -14.16 -14.09 8.71
C LEU A 146 -14.56 -15.56 8.67
N GLU A 147 -15.85 -15.84 8.43
CA GLU A 147 -16.33 -17.23 8.29
C GLU A 147 -15.73 -17.86 7.04
N ARG A 148 -15.76 -17.13 5.91
CA ARG A 148 -15.12 -17.58 4.67
C ARG A 148 -13.60 -17.59 4.76
N LEU A 149 -13.01 -16.62 5.45
CA LEU A 149 -11.56 -16.55 5.63
C LEU A 149 -11.03 -17.71 6.48
N ASN A 150 -11.79 -18.18 7.47
CA ASN A 150 -11.38 -19.14 8.47
C ASN A 150 -9.93 -18.91 8.97
N PRO A 151 -9.65 -17.79 9.67
CA PRO A 151 -8.30 -17.43 10.12
C PRO A 151 -7.51 -18.53 10.82
N SER A 152 -8.18 -19.44 11.54
CA SER A 152 -7.56 -20.59 12.21
C SER A 152 -6.91 -21.57 11.24
N GLY A 153 -7.47 -21.73 10.04
CA GLY A 153 -6.93 -22.60 8.98
C GLY A 153 -5.83 -21.97 8.12
N VAL A 154 -5.61 -20.66 8.24
CA VAL A 154 -4.64 -19.92 7.43
C VAL A 154 -3.34 -19.70 8.20
N LYS A 155 -2.20 -19.98 7.57
CA LYS A 155 -0.86 -19.74 8.12
C LYS A 155 -0.59 -18.25 8.34
N ASP A 156 0.13 -17.91 9.40
CA ASP A 156 0.41 -16.52 9.79
C ASP A 156 1.09 -15.69 8.70
N ILE A 157 1.98 -16.29 7.92
CA ILE A 157 2.66 -15.60 6.81
C ILE A 157 1.67 -15.15 5.71
N CYS A 158 0.72 -16.03 5.37
CA CYS A 158 -0.35 -15.74 4.40
C CYS A 158 -1.34 -14.71 4.97
N LEU A 159 -1.76 -14.91 6.22
CA LEU A 159 -2.71 -14.02 6.89
C LEU A 159 -2.13 -12.61 7.07
N SER A 160 -0.85 -12.49 7.43
CA SER A 160 -0.15 -11.21 7.54
C SER A 160 -0.08 -10.48 6.20
N LYS A 161 0.26 -11.19 5.13
CA LYS A 161 0.31 -10.62 3.77
C LYS A 161 -1.09 -10.16 3.31
N TYR A 162 -2.11 -10.99 3.53
CA TYR A 162 -3.51 -10.67 3.26
C TYR A 162 -3.96 -9.40 3.98
N LEU A 163 -3.76 -9.32 5.29
CA LEU A 163 -4.13 -8.13 6.08
C LEU A 163 -3.35 -6.91 5.62
N PHE A 164 -2.06 -7.05 5.34
CA PHE A 164 -1.27 -5.94 4.82
C PHE A 164 -1.82 -5.39 3.50
N ALA A 165 -2.17 -6.26 2.55
CA ALA A 165 -2.72 -5.86 1.26
C ALA A 165 -4.04 -5.09 1.39
N VAL A 166 -4.95 -5.57 2.27
CA VAL A 166 -6.22 -4.90 2.54
C VAL A 166 -6.02 -3.54 3.23
N LEU A 167 -5.17 -3.49 4.26
CA LEU A 167 -4.92 -2.25 5.01
C LEU A 167 -4.18 -1.22 4.16
N GLN A 168 -3.24 -1.65 3.31
CA GLN A 168 -2.57 -0.79 2.34
C GLN A 168 -3.58 -0.20 1.34
N PHE A 169 -4.51 -1.03 0.84
CA PHE A 169 -5.56 -0.58 -0.07
C PHE A 169 -6.50 0.46 0.58
N ILE A 170 -6.88 0.29 1.85
CA ILE A 170 -7.78 1.24 2.50
C ILE A 170 -7.06 2.51 2.96
N SER A 171 -5.86 2.39 3.52
CA SER A 171 -5.09 3.53 4.05
C SER A 171 -4.28 4.28 2.98
N GLN A 172 -4.02 3.65 1.84
CA GLN A 172 -3.11 4.13 0.79
C GLN A 172 -1.69 4.42 1.29
N ARG A 173 -1.27 3.71 2.35
CA ARG A 173 0.08 3.81 2.91
C ARG A 173 1.00 2.78 2.26
N GLN A 174 2.13 3.26 1.75
CA GLN A 174 3.10 2.40 1.08
C GLN A 174 3.97 1.56 2.03
N ARG A 175 4.08 1.96 3.32
CA ARG A 175 5.00 1.29 4.25
C ARG A 175 4.45 -0.07 4.70
N PRO A 176 5.25 -1.14 4.64
CA PRO A 176 4.87 -2.45 5.17
C PRO A 176 4.62 -2.43 6.67
N ILE A 177 3.64 -3.20 7.12
CA ILE A 177 3.37 -3.41 8.55
C ILE A 177 4.41 -4.39 9.08
N ARG A 178 5.11 -4.01 10.16
CA ARG A 178 6.20 -4.81 10.76
C ARG A 178 6.07 -4.85 12.27
N GLY A 179 6.77 -5.80 12.89
CA GLY A 179 6.92 -5.90 14.34
C GLY A 179 5.60 -6.09 15.08
N ASN A 180 5.45 -5.39 16.21
CA ASN A 180 4.33 -5.59 17.14
C ASN A 180 2.95 -5.31 16.52
N THR A 181 2.85 -4.36 15.58
CA THR A 181 1.58 -4.08 14.89
C THR A 181 1.10 -5.27 14.07
N SER A 182 2.01 -6.00 13.42
CA SER A 182 1.66 -7.23 12.67
C SER A 182 1.16 -8.32 13.61
N LYS A 183 1.85 -8.53 14.75
CA LYS A 183 1.44 -9.51 15.77
C LYS A 183 0.07 -9.18 16.36
N LEU A 184 -0.14 -7.90 16.66
CA LEU A 184 -1.40 -7.41 17.21
C LEU A 184 -2.55 -7.62 16.22
N LEU A 185 -2.33 -7.35 14.92
CA LEU A 185 -3.32 -7.61 13.87
C LEU A 185 -3.65 -9.09 13.73
N LEU A 186 -2.64 -9.96 13.74
CA LEU A 186 -2.86 -11.41 13.71
C LEU A 186 -3.70 -11.87 14.90
N ASN A 187 -3.34 -11.45 16.12
CA ASN A 187 -4.08 -11.78 17.33
C ASN A 187 -5.54 -11.29 17.27
N TYR A 188 -5.75 -10.07 16.76
CA TYR A 188 -7.08 -9.49 16.59
C TYR A 188 -7.96 -10.31 15.64
N ILE A 189 -7.41 -10.74 14.50
CA ILE A 189 -8.15 -11.52 13.49
C ILE A 189 -8.35 -12.97 13.92
N ARG A 190 -7.43 -13.54 14.72
CA ARG A 190 -7.59 -14.88 15.30
C ARG A 190 -8.59 -14.93 16.46
N ALA A 191 -8.86 -13.79 17.12
CA ALA A 191 -9.84 -13.68 18.19
C ALA A 191 -11.29 -13.61 17.65
N ILE A 192 -11.77 -14.72 17.09
CA ILE A 192 -13.14 -14.85 16.55
C ILE A 192 -14.08 -15.35 17.66
N PRO A 193 -15.31 -14.81 17.78
CA PRO A 193 -15.85 -13.67 17.02
C PRO A 193 -15.21 -12.34 17.46
N CYS A 194 -14.99 -11.44 16.50
CA CYS A 194 -14.43 -10.13 16.82
C CYS A 194 -15.43 -9.29 17.63
N ARG A 195 -15.01 -8.85 18.82
CA ARG A 195 -15.85 -8.05 19.75
C ARG A 195 -15.41 -6.61 19.91
N THR A 196 -14.14 -6.32 19.64
CA THR A 196 -13.53 -5.02 19.87
C THR A 196 -13.15 -4.37 18.54
N SER A 197 -12.89 -3.06 18.59
CA SER A 197 -12.31 -2.32 17.47
C SER A 197 -10.80 -2.18 17.63
N LEU A 198 -10.10 -1.97 16.52
CA LEU A 198 -8.65 -1.78 16.50
C LEU A 198 -8.24 -0.73 15.46
N THR A 199 -7.38 0.21 15.83
CA THR A 199 -6.70 1.09 14.88
C THR A 199 -5.31 0.54 14.56
N ALA A 200 -5.03 0.27 13.29
CA ALA A 200 -3.73 -0.22 12.84
C ALA A 200 -3.41 0.26 11.43
N ALA A 201 -2.15 0.64 11.19
CA ALA A 201 -1.65 1.00 9.86
C ALA A 201 -2.49 2.06 9.11
N GLY A 202 -3.07 3.03 9.83
CA GLY A 202 -3.92 4.07 9.25
C GLY A 202 -5.33 3.60 8.90
N CYS A 203 -5.75 2.42 9.35
CA CYS A 203 -7.11 1.93 9.23
C CYS A 203 -7.74 1.75 10.61
N TYR A 204 -9.05 1.82 10.65
CA TYR A 204 -9.89 1.44 11.78
C TYR A 204 -10.65 0.16 11.43
N LEU A 205 -10.47 -0.87 12.24
CA LEU A 205 -11.10 -2.17 12.13
C LEU A 205 -12.19 -2.27 13.19
N SER A 206 -13.39 -2.72 12.81
CA SER A 206 -14.50 -2.91 13.75
C SER A 206 -15.42 -4.03 13.31
N PRO A 207 -16.11 -4.72 14.24
CA PRO A 207 -17.10 -5.72 13.87
C PRO A 207 -18.26 -5.08 13.08
N ALA A 208 -18.73 -5.78 12.06
CA ALA A 208 -19.87 -5.31 11.29
C ALA A 208 -21.17 -5.35 12.13
N PRO A 209 -21.99 -4.29 12.12
CA PRO A 209 -23.27 -4.29 12.81
C PRO A 209 -24.14 -5.48 12.40
N GLY A 210 -24.71 -6.19 13.36
CA GLY A 210 -25.59 -7.34 13.12
C GLY A 210 -24.87 -8.63 12.70
N SER A 211 -23.55 -8.64 12.51
CA SER A 211 -22.82 -9.84 12.08
C SER A 211 -22.36 -10.74 13.24
N LYS A 212 -22.66 -10.39 14.50
CA LYS A 212 -22.18 -11.14 15.68
C LYS A 212 -20.65 -11.37 15.71
N GLY A 213 -19.87 -10.49 15.07
CA GLY A 213 -18.41 -10.58 15.00
C GLY A 213 -17.84 -11.50 13.92
N THR A 214 -18.66 -11.98 12.97
CA THR A 214 -18.21 -12.81 11.82
C THR A 214 -17.73 -12.00 10.61
N LYS A 215 -17.93 -10.68 10.63
CA LYS A 215 -17.48 -9.76 9.59
C LYS A 215 -16.79 -8.56 10.22
N ILE A 216 -15.74 -8.08 9.57
CA ILE A 216 -14.99 -6.90 10.00
C ILE A 216 -15.12 -5.82 8.94
N ILE A 217 -15.42 -4.60 9.36
CA ILE A 217 -15.31 -3.41 8.55
C ILE A 217 -13.91 -2.84 8.71
N VAL A 218 -13.26 -2.56 7.59
CA VAL A 218 -11.97 -1.86 7.51
C VAL A 218 -12.22 -0.52 6.84
N SER A 219 -12.11 0.57 7.61
CA SER A 219 -12.21 1.94 7.11
C SER A 219 -10.89 2.69 7.31
N CYS A 220 -10.71 3.82 6.62
CA CYS A 220 -9.55 4.68 6.83
C CYS A 220 -9.68 5.40 8.19
N SER A 221 -8.62 5.38 8.99
CA SER A 221 -8.54 6.14 10.23
C SER A 221 -8.16 7.59 9.94
N VAL A 222 -9.00 8.54 10.34
CA VAL A 222 -8.80 9.97 10.12
C VAL A 222 -7.84 10.57 11.15
N ASP A 223 -7.79 9.99 12.36
CA ASP A 223 -6.98 10.49 13.49
C ASP A 223 -5.50 10.09 13.41
N CYS A 224 -5.12 9.25 12.43
CA CYS A 224 -3.73 8.89 12.17
C CYS A 224 -3.13 9.88 11.16
N PRO A 225 -1.88 10.35 11.32
CA PRO A 225 -1.24 11.25 10.36
C PRO A 225 -1.31 10.63 8.96
N LEU A 226 -2.19 11.19 8.12
CA LEU A 226 -2.46 10.73 6.76
C LEU A 226 -1.20 10.92 5.90
N PRO A 227 -1.07 10.25 4.74
CA PRO A 227 0.01 10.53 3.80
C PRO A 227 0.08 12.04 3.58
N SER A 228 1.16 12.66 4.03
CA SER A 228 1.37 14.09 4.02
C SER A 228 1.44 14.57 2.58
N LYS A 229 0.30 15.04 2.06
CA LYS A 229 0.06 16.07 1.03
C LYS A 229 -1.19 15.72 0.23
N THR A 230 -2.22 16.55 0.39
CA THR A 230 -3.33 16.64 -0.55
C THR A 230 -2.82 17.37 -1.79
N GLU A 231 -2.94 16.76 -2.96
CA GLU A 231 -2.38 17.28 -4.20
C GLU A 231 -3.52 17.73 -5.12
N LEU A 232 -3.46 18.98 -5.57
CA LEU A 232 -4.29 19.50 -6.64
C LEU A 232 -3.71 18.94 -7.95
N LEU A 233 -4.48 18.12 -8.66
CA LEU A 233 -3.95 17.33 -9.75
C LEU A 233 -4.34 17.91 -11.11
N ASN A 234 -3.34 18.01 -11.99
CA ASN A 234 -3.58 18.05 -13.42
C ASN A 234 -3.84 16.62 -13.90
N ILE A 235 -5.12 16.28 -14.11
CA ILE A 235 -5.50 15.01 -14.71
C ILE A 235 -5.16 15.07 -16.20
N SER A 236 -4.19 14.26 -16.61
CA SER A 236 -3.95 13.98 -18.02
C SER A 236 -4.66 12.67 -18.35
N PHE A 237 -5.50 12.73 -19.38
CA PHE A 237 -6.14 11.56 -19.97
C PHE A 237 -5.23 11.07 -21.08
N ASN A 238 -4.59 9.93 -20.87
CA ASN A 238 -3.79 9.29 -21.90
C ASN A 238 -4.56 8.11 -22.49
N GLU A 239 -4.49 7.97 -23.82
CA GLU A 239 -4.94 6.75 -24.49
C GLU A 239 -4.09 5.56 -24.05
N THR A 240 -4.74 4.40 -23.95
CA THR A 240 -4.19 3.18 -23.35
C THR A 240 -2.98 2.67 -24.15
N PRO A 241 -1.81 2.45 -23.52
CA PRO A 241 -0.81 1.56 -24.10
C PRO A 241 -1.32 0.11 -24.03
N SER A 242 -0.91 -0.71 -24.99
CA SER A 242 -1.24 -2.14 -25.12
C SER A 242 -1.12 -2.93 -23.80
N ASP A 243 -1.97 -3.96 -23.64
CA ASP A 243 -2.02 -4.91 -22.51
C ASP A 243 -0.83 -5.90 -22.51
N ASP A 244 0.37 -5.39 -22.80
CA ASP A 244 1.61 -6.17 -22.85
C ASP A 244 2.04 -6.65 -21.45
N LEU A 245 1.33 -6.28 -20.37
CA LEU A 245 1.68 -6.67 -18.99
C LEU A 245 1.48 -8.16 -18.76
N GLY A 246 0.31 -8.68 -19.14
CA GLY A 246 0.01 -10.09 -19.02
C GLY A 246 1.04 -10.91 -19.77
N GLN A 247 1.42 -10.45 -20.97
CA GLN A 247 2.42 -11.09 -21.81
C GLN A 247 3.83 -10.97 -21.22
N ILE A 248 4.31 -9.78 -20.84
CA ILE A 248 5.65 -9.61 -20.23
C ILE A 248 5.78 -10.41 -18.93
N ILE A 249 4.73 -10.51 -18.13
CA ILE A 249 4.75 -11.30 -16.90
C ILE A 249 4.67 -12.80 -17.20
N ALA A 250 3.88 -13.21 -18.19
CA ALA A 250 3.84 -14.60 -18.63
C ALA A 250 5.21 -15.02 -19.20
N ASP A 251 5.81 -14.17 -20.03
CA ASP A 251 7.15 -14.36 -20.60
C ASP A 251 8.19 -14.37 -19.48
N ALA A 252 8.16 -13.43 -18.54
CA ALA A 252 9.04 -13.41 -17.37
C ALA A 252 8.90 -14.66 -16.48
N LYS A 253 7.67 -15.18 -16.33
CA LYS A 253 7.43 -16.46 -15.64
C LYS A 253 7.97 -17.64 -16.45
N SER A 254 7.99 -17.56 -17.78
CA SER A 254 8.59 -18.58 -18.65
C SER A 254 10.12 -18.58 -18.60
N PHE A 255 10.75 -17.44 -18.33
CA PHE A 255 12.20 -17.30 -18.09
C PHE A 255 12.61 -17.60 -16.64
N SER A 256 11.65 -17.75 -15.73
CA SER A 256 11.92 -18.15 -14.35
C SER A 256 11.79 -19.66 -14.24
N ASP A 257 12.87 -20.35 -13.87
CA ASP A 257 12.94 -21.82 -13.74
C ASP A 257 11.97 -22.44 -12.71
N HIS A 258 11.05 -21.66 -12.13
CA HIS A 258 10.20 -22.09 -11.03
C HIS A 258 8.74 -21.76 -11.30
N VAL A 259 8.00 -22.76 -11.77
CA VAL A 259 6.53 -22.77 -11.73
C VAL A 259 6.08 -22.45 -10.30
N ALA A 260 5.13 -21.53 -10.16
CA ALA A 260 4.60 -21.16 -8.85
C ALA A 260 4.06 -22.43 -8.14
N PRO A 261 4.51 -22.72 -6.90
CA PRO A 261 4.08 -23.90 -6.17
C PRO A 261 2.54 -23.93 -6.05
N THR A 262 1.95 -25.09 -6.31
CA THR A 262 0.48 -25.25 -6.30
C THR A 262 0.00 -25.88 -4.99
N SER A 263 0.86 -26.63 -4.30
CA SER A 263 0.53 -27.24 -3.01
C SER A 263 1.39 -26.71 -1.86
N LEU A 264 0.85 -26.77 -0.64
CA LEU A 264 1.56 -26.43 0.61
C LEU A 264 2.83 -27.27 0.81
N PHE A 265 2.86 -28.50 0.29
CA PHE A 265 3.98 -29.43 0.43
C PHE A 265 5.19 -29.06 -0.43
N GLU A 266 5.00 -28.21 -1.45
CA GLU A 266 6.06 -27.77 -2.36
C GLU A 266 6.87 -26.58 -1.83
N VAL A 267 6.52 -26.05 -0.65
CA VAL A 267 7.11 -24.81 -0.11
C VAL A 267 7.70 -25.03 1.28
N GLN A 268 9.01 -24.89 1.38
CA GLN A 268 9.75 -25.33 2.57
C GLN A 268 9.94 -24.25 3.65
N PHE A 269 9.70 -22.96 3.33
CA PHE A 269 9.89 -21.84 4.27
C PHE A 269 8.60 -21.20 4.82
N LEU A 270 7.46 -21.91 4.79
CA LEU A 270 6.16 -21.38 5.25
C LEU A 270 6.10 -21.08 6.76
N ASP A 271 6.75 -21.91 7.58
CA ASP A 271 6.68 -21.84 9.06
C ASP A 271 7.95 -21.23 9.68
N VAL A 272 8.73 -20.49 8.89
CA VAL A 272 10.09 -20.08 9.26
C VAL A 272 10.12 -18.59 9.66
N ALA A 273 10.55 -18.29 10.88
CA ALA A 273 10.87 -16.93 11.30
C ALA A 273 12.11 -16.41 10.57
N SER A 274 12.26 -15.09 10.43
CA SER A 274 13.37 -14.43 9.71
C SER A 274 14.76 -14.93 10.12
N GLU A 275 14.98 -15.10 11.43
CA GLU A 275 16.27 -15.51 12.00
C GLU A 275 16.53 -17.02 11.83
N SER A 276 15.48 -17.79 11.56
CA SER A 276 15.54 -19.23 11.32
C SER A 276 15.63 -19.62 9.84
N VAL A 277 15.65 -18.66 8.91
CA VAL A 277 15.76 -18.98 7.46
C VAL A 277 17.07 -19.69 7.15
N LEU A 278 18.18 -19.22 7.72
CA LEU A 278 19.47 -19.87 7.52
C LEU A 278 19.52 -21.25 8.19
N SER A 279 18.97 -21.40 9.39
CA SER A 279 18.96 -22.70 10.08
C SER A 279 18.09 -23.71 9.33
N LYS A 280 16.94 -23.28 8.82
CA LYS A 280 16.07 -24.13 7.99
C LYS A 280 16.73 -24.49 6.67
N ALA A 281 17.38 -23.53 6.00
CA ALA A 281 18.11 -23.79 4.76
C ALA A 281 19.21 -24.84 4.96
N ARG A 282 19.90 -24.80 6.10
CA ARG A 282 20.89 -25.80 6.50
C ARG A 282 20.27 -27.17 6.75
N GLU A 283 19.16 -27.24 7.48
CA GLU A 283 18.41 -28.50 7.69
C GLU A 283 17.95 -29.16 6.38
N LEU A 284 17.67 -28.35 5.36
CA LEU A 284 17.25 -28.78 4.02
C LEU A 284 18.43 -29.06 3.09
N ASN A 285 19.67 -29.00 3.60
CA ASN A 285 20.91 -29.17 2.83
C ASN A 285 21.07 -28.17 1.66
N LEU A 286 20.45 -26.99 1.75
CA LEU A 286 20.66 -25.90 0.79
C LEU A 286 21.94 -25.11 1.08
N LEU A 287 22.40 -25.13 2.34
CA LEU A 287 23.62 -24.49 2.80
C LEU A 287 24.55 -25.52 3.40
N SER A 288 25.82 -25.48 3.00
CA SER A 288 26.90 -26.15 3.74
C SER A 288 27.21 -25.41 5.06
N GLU A 289 27.86 -26.08 6.01
CA GLU A 289 28.27 -25.45 7.28
C GLU A 289 29.21 -24.26 7.08
N SER A 290 30.08 -24.31 6.05
CA SER A 290 30.97 -23.21 5.72
C SER A 290 30.18 -21.98 5.23
N THR A 291 29.29 -22.16 4.26
CA THR A 291 28.44 -21.06 3.75
C THR A 291 27.52 -20.52 4.84
N TYR A 292 26.89 -21.38 5.64
CA TYR A 292 26.06 -20.98 6.77
C TYR A 292 26.83 -20.09 7.76
N THR A 293 28.03 -20.52 8.14
CA THR A 293 28.90 -19.77 9.07
C THR A 293 29.31 -18.43 8.49
N THR A 294 29.70 -18.42 7.21
CA THR A 294 30.09 -17.20 6.49
C THR A 294 28.95 -16.19 6.40
N ILE A 295 27.75 -16.60 5.99
CA ILE A 295 26.58 -15.72 5.95
C ILE A 295 26.24 -15.22 7.36
N GLY A 296 26.30 -16.08 8.38
CA GLY A 296 26.05 -15.70 9.76
C GLY A 296 27.06 -14.67 10.30
N LEU A 297 28.32 -14.74 9.90
CA LEU A 297 29.33 -13.72 10.23
C LEU A 297 29.00 -12.37 9.58
N LEU A 298 28.72 -12.36 8.26
CA LEU A 298 28.33 -11.14 7.53
C LEU A 298 27.08 -10.50 8.14
N GLN A 299 26.09 -11.31 8.50
CA GLN A 299 24.88 -10.84 9.15
C GLN A 299 25.20 -10.15 10.47
N ARG A 300 25.96 -10.80 11.37
CA ARG A 300 26.30 -10.26 12.68
C ARG A 300 27.10 -8.96 12.57
N ASP A 301 28.07 -8.91 11.67
CA ASP A 301 28.92 -7.73 11.50
C ASP A 301 28.12 -6.51 11.05
N GLU A 302 27.23 -6.67 10.07
CA GLU A 302 26.38 -5.56 9.62
C GLU A 302 25.28 -5.23 10.65
N THR A 303 24.75 -6.21 11.37
CA THR A 303 23.78 -5.97 12.46
C THR A 303 24.39 -5.13 13.57
N LYS A 304 25.61 -5.45 14.02
CA LYS A 304 26.35 -4.66 15.02
C LYS A 304 26.53 -3.21 14.56
N ARG A 305 26.91 -3.00 13.30
CA ARG A 305 27.08 -1.65 12.72
C ARG A 305 25.77 -0.85 12.65
N PHE A 306 24.63 -1.52 12.51
CA PHE A 306 23.32 -0.85 12.58
C PHE A 306 22.98 -0.43 14.01
N LEU A 307 23.31 -1.24 15.01
CA LEU A 307 23.07 -0.95 16.42
C LEU A 307 23.97 0.20 16.90
N THR A 308 25.27 0.15 16.63
CA THR A 308 26.22 1.20 17.07
C THR A 308 25.93 2.56 16.44
N LYS A 309 25.47 2.62 15.18
CA LYS A 309 25.00 3.87 14.54
C LYS A 309 23.73 4.44 15.17
N THR A 310 22.94 3.63 15.86
CA THR A 310 21.74 4.09 16.58
C THR A 310 22.14 4.68 17.94
N GLU A 311 23.20 4.14 18.56
CA GLU A 311 23.78 4.65 19.81
C GLU A 311 24.59 5.95 19.60
N GLU A 312 25.38 6.08 18.53
CA GLU A 312 26.11 7.33 18.22
C GLU A 312 25.19 8.50 17.83
N LYS A 313 23.95 8.21 17.40
CA LYS A 313 22.92 9.21 17.08
C LYS A 313 22.07 9.61 18.29
N SER A 314 22.42 9.18 19.51
CA SER A 314 21.70 9.56 20.73
C SER A 314 22.06 10.94 21.27
N VAL A 315 22.84 11.75 20.53
CA VAL A 315 23.00 13.18 20.80
C VAL A 315 22.00 13.93 19.91
N GLU A 316 20.91 14.37 20.54
CA GLU A 316 19.98 15.40 20.08
C GLU A 316 19.65 15.38 18.58
N LEU A 317 18.85 14.39 18.17
CA LEU A 317 17.76 14.73 17.28
C LEU A 317 16.51 14.79 18.15
N GLU A 318 16.23 15.98 18.68
CA GLU A 318 14.84 16.40 18.82
C GLU A 318 14.19 16.04 17.49
N HIS A 319 13.50 14.91 17.43
CA HIS A 319 12.33 14.82 16.60
C HIS A 319 11.43 15.86 17.23
N GLY A 320 11.61 17.11 16.78
CA GLY A 320 10.62 18.15 16.90
C GLY A 320 9.36 17.44 16.50
N THR A 321 8.55 17.16 17.52
CA THR A 321 7.17 16.80 17.37
C THR A 321 6.54 18.08 16.86
N ASN A 322 6.88 18.47 15.64
CA ASN A 322 6.09 19.34 14.82
C ASN A 322 4.88 18.49 14.49
N ILE A 323 4.00 18.37 15.50
CA ILE A 323 2.57 18.44 15.32
C ILE A 323 2.32 19.83 14.73
N ALA A 324 2.82 20.06 13.52
CA ALA A 324 2.07 20.85 12.58
C ALA A 324 0.94 19.92 12.20
N ALA A 325 -0.14 19.96 12.99
CA ALA A 325 -1.46 19.82 12.41
C ALA A 325 -1.52 20.91 11.32
N SER A 326 -1.00 20.62 10.13
CA SER A 326 -1.21 21.45 8.97
C SER A 326 -2.69 21.30 8.68
N SER A 327 -3.47 22.16 9.31
CA SER A 327 -4.80 22.55 8.85
C SER A 327 -4.64 23.29 7.52
N ASP A 328 -4.00 22.65 6.55
CA ASP A 328 -4.06 23.05 5.16
C ASP A 328 -5.46 22.68 4.72
N LYS A 329 -6.38 23.62 4.95
CA LYS A 329 -7.74 23.56 4.44
C LYS A 329 -7.63 23.34 2.94
N VAL A 330 -8.08 22.18 2.47
CA VAL A 330 -7.94 21.82 1.07
C VAL A 330 -9.03 22.56 0.31
N HIS A 331 -8.65 23.53 -0.53
CA HIS A 331 -9.59 24.26 -1.34
C HIS A 331 -9.72 23.65 -2.74
N LEU A 332 -10.96 23.52 -3.20
CA LEU A 332 -11.31 23.02 -4.53
C LEU A 332 -12.05 24.12 -5.28
N CYS A 333 -11.44 24.66 -6.33
CA CYS A 333 -12.07 25.66 -7.19
C CYS A 333 -13.10 25.02 -8.13
N LEU A 334 -14.02 25.84 -8.62
CA LEU A 334 -15.07 25.43 -9.56
C LEU A 334 -14.46 24.73 -10.79
N GLY A 335 -15.03 23.57 -11.17
CA GLY A 335 -14.64 22.80 -12.35
C GLY A 335 -13.31 22.03 -12.24
N GLN A 336 -12.54 22.24 -11.18
CA GLN A 336 -11.29 21.52 -10.95
C GLN A 336 -11.52 20.13 -10.35
N ASN A 337 -10.55 19.26 -10.58
CA ASN A 337 -10.51 17.93 -9.99
C ASN A 337 -9.53 17.90 -8.81
N LEU A 338 -9.94 17.26 -7.72
CA LEU A 338 -9.14 17.07 -6.52
C LEU A 338 -9.01 15.59 -6.20
N TYR A 339 -7.79 15.14 -5.91
CA TYR A 339 -7.56 13.78 -5.45
C TYR A 339 -7.32 13.74 -3.96
N PHE A 340 -8.39 13.44 -3.23
CA PHE A 340 -8.42 13.49 -1.78
C PHE A 340 -7.99 12.15 -1.17
N MET A 341 -7.08 12.20 -0.20
CA MET A 341 -6.52 11.05 0.53
C MET A 341 -5.86 9.96 -0.34
N ASN A 342 -5.53 10.23 -1.60
CA ASN A 342 -5.19 9.20 -2.60
C ASN A 342 -6.29 8.14 -2.83
N ARG A 343 -7.56 8.49 -2.57
CA ARG A 343 -8.70 7.55 -2.54
C ARG A 343 -9.94 8.05 -3.27
N PHE A 344 -10.17 9.35 -3.29
CA PHE A 344 -11.38 9.93 -3.87
C PHE A 344 -11.02 10.97 -4.90
N LEU A 345 -11.54 10.80 -6.11
CA LEU A 345 -11.55 11.84 -7.12
C LEU A 345 -12.81 12.68 -6.93
N ILE A 346 -12.64 13.96 -6.59
CA ILE A 346 -13.72 14.89 -6.27
C ILE A 346 -13.76 16.01 -7.31
N ARG A 347 -14.96 16.32 -7.79
CA ARG A 347 -15.24 17.44 -8.69
C ARG A 347 -16.53 18.10 -8.28
N TRP A 348 -16.61 19.41 -8.43
CA TRP A 348 -17.88 20.13 -8.34
C TRP A 348 -18.01 21.20 -9.42
N ASN A 349 -19.24 21.49 -9.78
CA ASN A 349 -19.64 22.52 -10.73
C ASN A 349 -20.98 23.15 -10.32
N LEU A 350 -21.34 24.24 -10.98
CA LEU A 350 -22.66 24.83 -10.90
C LEU A 350 -23.41 24.54 -12.20
N SER A 351 -24.66 24.09 -12.10
CA SER A 351 -25.51 23.84 -13.26
C SER A 351 -25.99 25.17 -13.88
N ASP A 352 -26.05 25.25 -15.21
CA ASP A 352 -26.60 26.41 -15.93
C ASP A 352 -28.14 26.52 -15.81
N HIS A 353 -28.80 25.48 -15.30
CA HIS A 353 -30.24 25.50 -15.04
C HIS A 353 -30.56 26.55 -13.97
N GLN A 354 -31.33 27.57 -14.36
CA GLN A 354 -31.79 28.64 -13.47
C GLN A 354 -32.45 28.04 -12.23
N CYS A 355 -31.75 28.14 -11.11
CA CYS A 355 -32.34 27.94 -9.80
C CYS A 355 -33.46 28.99 -9.67
N ASN A 356 -34.70 28.59 -9.38
CA ASN A 356 -35.81 29.54 -9.21
C ASN A 356 -35.35 30.73 -8.37
N GLU A 357 -35.32 31.93 -8.95
CA GLU A 357 -34.57 33.08 -8.40
C GLU A 357 -34.99 33.47 -6.97
N ALA A 358 -36.17 33.06 -6.51
CA ALA A 358 -36.65 33.29 -5.15
C ALA A 358 -35.91 32.46 -4.07
N ASP A 359 -35.49 31.23 -4.37
CA ASP A 359 -34.82 30.33 -3.40
C ASP A 359 -33.30 30.51 -3.36
N CYS A 360 -32.70 31.13 -4.39
CA CYS A 360 -31.25 31.12 -4.59
C CYS A 360 -30.52 32.44 -4.31
N ARG A 361 -31.23 33.58 -4.17
CA ARG A 361 -30.61 34.91 -3.96
C ARG A 361 -29.76 35.00 -2.69
N ASN A 362 -30.10 34.24 -1.64
CA ASN A 362 -29.33 34.14 -0.39
C ASN A 362 -28.68 32.76 -0.19
N CYS A 363 -28.56 31.95 -1.25
CA CYS A 363 -27.96 30.62 -1.14
C CYS A 363 -26.43 30.74 -0.97
N PRO A 364 -25.81 30.04 0.01
CA PRO A 364 -24.35 30.07 0.21
C PRO A 364 -23.56 29.44 -0.95
N VAL A 365 -24.23 28.85 -1.94
CA VAL A 365 -23.61 28.16 -3.08
C VAL A 365 -23.53 29.02 -4.33
N SER A 366 -24.45 29.97 -4.53
CA SER A 366 -24.57 30.72 -5.80
C SER A 366 -23.39 31.67 -6.09
N THR A 367 -22.67 32.09 -5.06
CA THR A 367 -21.49 32.96 -5.17
C THR A 367 -20.17 32.24 -4.90
N ALA A 368 -20.21 30.92 -4.69
CA ALA A 368 -19.02 30.15 -4.36
C ALA A 368 -18.09 30.04 -5.57
N THR A 369 -16.83 30.47 -5.42
CA THR A 369 -15.75 30.26 -6.40
C THR A 369 -14.84 29.10 -6.01
N SER A 370 -14.82 28.77 -4.71
CA SER A 370 -14.10 27.63 -4.14
C SER A 370 -14.86 27.04 -2.95
N MET A 371 -14.63 25.76 -2.67
CA MET A 371 -15.13 25.06 -1.49
C MET A 371 -13.98 24.40 -0.75
N GLU A 372 -14.09 24.29 0.58
CA GLU A 372 -13.15 23.52 1.38
C GLU A 372 -13.58 22.04 1.39
N VAL A 373 -12.61 21.14 1.19
CA VAL A 373 -12.79 19.70 1.21
C VAL A 373 -12.19 19.13 2.48
N ARG A 374 -13.00 18.40 3.24
CA ARG A 374 -12.55 17.75 4.47
C ARG A 374 -13.25 16.41 4.68
N HIS A 375 -12.87 15.73 5.73
CA HIS A 375 -13.56 14.54 6.23
C HIS A 375 -14.91 14.92 6.84
N MET A 376 -15.89 14.01 6.74
CA MET A 376 -17.14 14.13 7.48
C MET A 376 -16.88 14.06 8.99
N VAL A 377 -17.48 14.97 9.74
CA VAL A 377 -17.41 15.01 11.21
C VAL A 377 -18.78 14.79 11.84
N GLU A 378 -18.83 14.49 13.13
CA GLU A 378 -20.10 14.24 13.85
C GLU A 378 -21.10 15.42 13.73
N PRO A 379 -20.67 16.71 13.84
CA PRO A 379 -21.56 17.84 13.57
C PRO A 379 -22.27 17.83 12.21
N ASP A 380 -21.66 17.28 11.16
CA ASP A 380 -22.29 17.20 9.84
C ASP A 380 -23.52 16.29 9.85
N TRP A 381 -23.45 15.19 10.61
CA TRP A 381 -24.58 14.28 10.78
C TRP A 381 -25.74 14.95 11.52
N LEU A 382 -25.43 15.64 12.62
CA LEU A 382 -26.42 16.36 13.42
C LEU A 382 -27.10 17.47 12.58
N TYR A 383 -26.30 18.22 11.82
CA TYR A 383 -26.79 19.24 10.91
C TYR A 383 -27.78 18.67 9.88
N LEU A 384 -27.45 17.55 9.23
CA LEU A 384 -28.39 16.89 8.30
C LEU A 384 -29.66 16.44 8.99
N ALA A 385 -29.56 15.90 10.21
CA ALA A 385 -30.70 15.46 11.00
C ALA A 385 -31.63 16.63 11.38
N GLU A 386 -31.09 17.77 11.76
CA GLU A 386 -31.86 18.99 12.03
C GLU A 386 -32.50 19.53 10.76
N LEU A 387 -31.73 19.66 9.68
CA LEU A 387 -32.21 20.17 8.40
C LEU A 387 -33.35 19.30 7.83
N SER A 388 -33.33 17.99 8.07
CA SER A 388 -34.38 17.07 7.61
C SER A 388 -35.74 17.23 8.31
N LYS A 389 -35.79 17.92 9.46
CA LYS A 389 -36.99 18.12 10.28
C LYS A 389 -37.73 19.42 9.96
N CYS A 390 -37.15 20.30 9.16
CA CYS A 390 -37.79 21.56 8.77
C CYS A 390 -39.09 21.33 7.99
N SER A 391 -40.10 22.14 8.28
CA SER A 391 -41.46 21.99 7.73
C SER A 391 -41.66 22.63 6.34
N THR A 392 -40.70 23.44 5.89
CA THR A 392 -40.69 24.06 4.56
C THR A 392 -40.19 23.07 3.50
N SER A 393 -40.79 23.07 2.31
CA SER A 393 -40.40 22.14 1.23
C SER A 393 -39.35 22.77 0.32
N ASN A 394 -38.07 22.67 0.72
CA ASN A 394 -36.94 23.15 -0.09
C ASN A 394 -36.02 21.99 -0.51
N HIS A 395 -35.23 22.18 -1.58
CA HIS A 395 -34.34 21.15 -2.11
C HIS A 395 -33.38 20.56 -1.07
N SER A 396 -32.75 21.42 -0.26
CA SER A 396 -31.82 21.00 0.80
C SER A 396 -32.44 20.00 1.78
N ILE A 397 -33.73 20.13 2.07
CA ILE A 397 -34.48 19.28 3.01
C ILE A 397 -34.79 17.92 2.40
N SER A 398 -35.29 17.89 1.16
CA SER A 398 -35.49 16.63 0.43
C SER A 398 -34.17 15.87 0.22
N SER A 399 -33.11 16.61 -0.11
CA SER A 399 -31.75 16.12 -0.26
C SER A 399 -31.19 15.54 1.04
N SER A 400 -31.36 16.23 2.19
CA SER A 400 -30.88 15.75 3.49
C SER A 400 -31.63 14.49 3.95
N GLN A 401 -32.95 14.41 3.72
CA GLN A 401 -33.74 13.22 4.05
C GLN A 401 -33.24 11.98 3.29
N LYS A 402 -32.94 12.12 1.99
CA LYS A 402 -32.35 11.05 1.18
C LYS A 402 -30.95 10.69 1.68
N ALA A 403 -30.10 11.69 1.93
CA ALA A 403 -28.74 11.51 2.41
C ALA A 403 -28.69 10.77 3.75
N LEU A 404 -29.58 11.09 4.70
CA LEU A 404 -29.67 10.41 5.99
C LEU A 404 -30.04 8.93 5.86
N ARG A 405 -30.93 8.58 4.91
CA ARG A 405 -31.26 7.17 4.62
C ARG A 405 -30.02 6.42 4.13
N SER A 406 -29.28 7.01 3.19
CA SER A 406 -28.01 6.43 2.69
C SER A 406 -26.96 6.30 3.79
N LEU A 407 -26.81 7.33 4.62
CA LEU A 407 -25.85 7.38 5.71
C LEU A 407 -26.10 6.34 6.80
N LYS A 408 -27.37 6.02 7.09
CA LYS A 408 -27.74 4.95 8.04
C LYS A 408 -27.26 3.56 7.57
N LEU A 409 -27.13 3.35 6.27
CA LEU A 409 -26.62 2.10 5.69
C LEU A 409 -25.09 2.01 5.74
N ILE A 410 -24.39 3.15 5.92
CA ILE A 410 -22.93 3.19 6.02
C ILE A 410 -22.53 3.02 7.49
N PRO A 411 -21.57 2.13 7.83
CA PRO A 411 -21.09 2.00 9.19
C PRO A 411 -20.49 3.29 9.73
N ALA A 412 -20.72 3.59 11.01
CA ALA A 412 -20.25 4.83 11.65
C ALA A 412 -18.74 5.06 11.45
N ALA A 413 -17.94 4.00 11.57
CA ALA A 413 -16.50 4.02 11.34
C ALA A 413 -16.08 4.43 9.91
N ALA A 414 -16.92 4.16 8.91
CA ALA A 414 -16.65 4.50 7.52
C ALA A 414 -17.13 5.92 7.16
N ARG A 415 -18.20 6.41 7.80
CA ARG A 415 -18.77 7.75 7.56
C ARG A 415 -17.71 8.84 7.72
N LYS A 416 -16.89 8.75 8.78
CA LYS A 416 -15.81 9.70 9.06
C LYS A 416 -14.79 9.81 7.91
N SER A 417 -14.67 8.78 7.08
CA SER A 417 -13.74 8.80 5.94
C SER A 417 -14.32 9.36 4.65
N LEU A 418 -15.61 9.74 4.64
CA LEU A 418 -16.27 10.33 3.47
C LEU A 418 -15.79 11.78 3.24
N PRO A 419 -15.57 12.17 1.99
CA PRO A 419 -15.30 13.56 1.65
C PRO A 419 -16.58 14.39 1.71
N VAL A 420 -16.46 15.60 2.28
CA VAL A 420 -17.53 16.60 2.30
C VAL A 420 -17.02 17.92 1.73
N LEU A 421 -17.92 18.67 1.09
CA LEU A 421 -17.66 20.03 0.63
C LEU A 421 -18.32 21.02 1.60
N VAL A 422 -17.53 21.96 2.09
CA VAL A 422 -17.98 23.00 3.02
C VAL A 422 -17.62 24.39 2.54
N ASN A 423 -18.36 25.39 3.00
CA ASN A 423 -17.98 26.79 2.75
C ASN A 423 -16.84 27.23 3.71
N HIS A 424 -16.35 28.46 3.55
CA HIS A 424 -15.28 29.02 4.38
C HIS A 424 -15.61 29.11 5.88
N CYS A 425 -16.90 29.15 6.24
CA CYS A 425 -17.38 29.09 7.63
C CYS A 425 -17.50 27.66 8.18
N GLY A 426 -17.28 26.63 7.35
CA GLY A 426 -17.43 25.23 7.73
C GLY A 426 -18.85 24.67 7.60
N LEU A 427 -19.80 25.42 7.02
CA LEU A 427 -21.16 24.95 6.73
C LEU A 427 -21.12 23.84 5.67
N LEU A 428 -21.80 22.73 5.96
CA LEU A 428 -21.91 21.60 5.04
C LEU A 428 -22.75 21.96 3.81
N LEU A 429 -22.12 21.95 2.63
CA LEU A 429 -22.80 22.22 1.36
C LEU A 429 -23.10 20.95 0.56
N CYS A 430 -22.24 19.94 0.64
CA CYS A 430 -22.41 18.71 -0.13
C CYS A 430 -21.70 17.51 0.52
N ILE A 431 -22.29 16.33 0.39
CA ILE A 431 -21.62 15.05 0.59
C ILE A 431 -21.80 14.26 -0.71
N PRO A 432 -20.86 14.40 -1.68
CA PRO A 432 -21.06 13.89 -3.03
C PRO A 432 -21.26 12.36 -3.07
N ALA A 433 -20.56 11.62 -2.21
CA ALA A 433 -20.60 10.16 -2.17
C ALA A 433 -21.96 9.56 -1.80
N ILE A 434 -22.88 10.35 -1.23
CA ILE A 434 -24.22 9.90 -0.79
C ILE A 434 -25.34 10.76 -1.39
N GLY A 435 -25.02 11.69 -2.29
CA GLY A 435 -25.98 12.53 -2.99
C GLY A 435 -26.61 13.65 -2.16
N PHE A 436 -25.96 14.12 -1.08
CA PHE A 436 -26.41 15.35 -0.41
C PHE A 436 -25.89 16.56 -1.17
N SER A 437 -26.78 17.45 -1.60
CA SER A 437 -26.46 18.82 -2.02
C SER A 437 -27.39 19.83 -1.35
N TYR A 438 -26.83 20.97 -0.93
CA TYR A 438 -27.58 22.06 -0.33
C TYR A 438 -28.43 22.82 -1.36
N CYS A 439 -27.89 23.04 -2.56
CA CYS A 439 -28.59 23.67 -3.69
C CYS A 439 -28.82 22.65 -4.80
N SER A 440 -29.93 22.77 -5.53
CA SER A 440 -30.16 22.01 -6.77
C SER A 440 -29.15 22.36 -7.85
N CYS A 441 -28.63 23.58 -7.81
CA CYS A 441 -27.59 24.10 -8.69
C CYS A 441 -26.21 23.48 -8.46
N LEU A 442 -25.98 22.80 -7.32
CA LEU A 442 -24.69 22.24 -6.97
C LEU A 442 -24.55 20.82 -7.51
N GLU A 443 -23.73 20.66 -8.54
CA GLU A 443 -23.36 19.36 -9.08
C GLU A 443 -22.00 18.95 -8.53
N ALA A 444 -21.96 17.92 -7.70
CA ALA A 444 -20.70 17.39 -7.19
C ALA A 444 -20.65 15.88 -7.30
N SER A 445 -19.45 15.36 -7.53
CA SER A 445 -19.17 13.93 -7.62
C SER A 445 -17.96 13.58 -6.76
N ALA A 446 -18.02 12.40 -6.15
CA ALA A 446 -16.87 11.78 -5.49
C ALA A 446 -16.82 10.32 -5.95
N VAL A 447 -15.77 9.97 -6.68
CA VAL A 447 -15.53 8.60 -7.17
C VAL A 447 -14.45 7.97 -6.30
N PHE A 448 -14.75 6.81 -5.69
CA PHE A 448 -13.73 6.04 -4.98
C PHE A 448 -12.78 5.41 -6.00
N LEU A 449 -11.57 5.98 -6.04
CA LEU A 449 -10.50 5.64 -6.96
C LEU A 449 -9.21 5.52 -6.15
N PRO A 450 -8.92 4.36 -5.53
CA PRO A 450 -7.70 4.16 -4.77
C PRO A 450 -6.46 4.13 -5.67
N ARG A 451 -5.36 4.76 -5.22
CA ARG A 451 -4.09 4.81 -5.95
C ARG A 451 -3.41 3.45 -6.07
N ILE A 452 -3.27 2.79 -4.93
CA ILE A 452 -2.76 1.43 -4.81
C ILE A 452 -3.97 0.51 -4.91
N PRO A 453 -4.00 -0.42 -5.88
CA PRO A 453 -5.11 -1.35 -6.06
C PRO A 453 -5.14 -2.40 -4.94
N LEU A 454 -6.28 -3.08 -4.81
CA LEU A 454 -6.42 -4.17 -3.86
C LEU A 454 -5.46 -5.31 -4.26
N GLY A 455 -4.68 -5.80 -3.30
CA GLY A 455 -3.55 -6.72 -3.57
C GLY A 455 -2.19 -6.03 -3.72
N GLY A 456 -2.16 -4.69 -3.78
CA GLY A 456 -0.91 -3.89 -3.77
C GLY A 456 -0.18 -3.79 -5.12
N GLY A 457 -0.74 -4.37 -6.19
CA GLY A 457 -0.09 -4.52 -7.49
C GLY A 457 1.09 -5.51 -7.46
N HIS A 458 1.88 -5.56 -8.52
CA HIS A 458 3.16 -6.29 -8.51
C HIS A 458 4.20 -5.57 -7.64
N SER A 459 4.03 -5.57 -6.33
CA SER A 459 4.93 -4.89 -5.41
C SER A 459 6.18 -5.72 -5.16
N SER A 460 7.36 -5.13 -5.40
CA SER A 460 8.57 -5.59 -4.72
C SER A 460 8.47 -5.17 -3.26
N PHE A 461 8.70 -6.07 -2.30
CA PHE A 461 8.98 -5.67 -0.91
C PHE A 461 10.06 -4.58 -0.98
N LEU A 462 9.76 -3.36 -0.57
CA LEU A 462 10.72 -2.27 -0.43
C LEU A 462 11.12 -2.16 1.05
#